data_AF-A0A8D5U715-F1
#
_entry.id   AF-A0A8D5U715-F1
#
_cell.length_a   1.000
_cell.length_b   1.000
_cell.length_c   1.000
_cell.angle_alpha   90.00
_cell.angle_beta   90.00
_cell.angle_gamma   90.00
#
_symmetry.space_group_name_H-M   'P 1'
#
loop_
_entity.id
_entity.type
_entity.pdbx_description
1 polymer ?
#
loop_
_entity_poly.entity_id
_entity_poly.type
_entity_poly.pdbx_seq_one_letter_code
_entity_poly.pdbx_strand_id
1 'polypeptide(L)'
;MRGFSRNELVILNPMQRKSDLITARVFTPLYAAADDGIYVVNRKGLLTRYGPKAILTYLVGGFGALILFSGLMTALNPYTSMTGLTSEDGLLAAVIGGLMVYFARRYARKLDVKLDAEKGVEGRLVVPWSAVKTISVMNVRQEIVTNRPGAYWPVYKEIGDWHVLTTYGGEIVIPGVDDPFNKLNYVKSRFNLSF
;
A
#
# COMPACT_ATOMS: atom_id res chain seq x y z
N MET A 1 7.73 12.00 -17.08
CA MET A 1 7.38 11.02 -16.02
C MET A 1 6.63 9.88 -16.68
N ARG A 2 6.90 8.63 -16.30
CA ARG A 2 6.22 7.44 -16.87
C ARG A 2 5.13 6.99 -15.90
N GLY A 3 3.95 6.66 -16.44
CA GLY A 3 2.88 6.04 -15.67
C GLY A 3 3.04 4.53 -15.64
N PHE A 4 2.72 3.91 -14.51
CA PHE A 4 2.81 2.48 -14.25
C PHE A 4 1.52 1.93 -13.68
N SER A 5 1.19 0.70 -14.07
CA SER A 5 0.24 -0.11 -13.29
C SER A 5 0.95 -0.68 -12.05
N ARG A 6 0.22 -1.04 -10.99
CA ARG A 6 0.86 -1.62 -9.79
C ARG A 6 1.54 -2.96 -10.05
N ASN A 7 1.13 -3.66 -11.10
CA ASN A 7 1.71 -4.94 -11.50
C ASN A 7 2.97 -4.76 -12.37
N GLU A 8 3.31 -3.55 -12.81
CA GLU A 8 4.56 -3.30 -13.54
C GLU A 8 5.73 -3.03 -12.59
N LEU A 9 5.44 -2.69 -11.32
CA LEU A 9 6.42 -2.23 -10.36
C LEU A 9 6.71 -3.26 -9.26
N VAL A 10 7.98 -3.32 -8.86
CA VAL A 10 8.41 -3.95 -7.61
C VAL A 10 8.84 -2.85 -6.65
N ILE A 11 8.08 -2.65 -5.58
CA ILE A 11 8.43 -1.65 -4.55
C ILE A 11 9.66 -2.13 -3.77
N LEU A 12 10.67 -1.27 -3.70
CA LEU A 12 11.98 -1.59 -3.13
C LEU A 12 12.06 -1.30 -1.64
N ASN A 13 11.63 -0.13 -1.19
CA ASN A 13 11.76 0.33 0.20
C ASN A 13 10.41 0.31 0.95
N PRO A 14 10.35 0.44 2.30
CA PRO A 14 9.25 -0.10 3.05
C PRO A 14 8.07 0.86 3.02
N MET A 15 6.96 0.33 2.53
CA MET A 15 5.64 0.48 3.15
C MET A 15 4.86 -0.79 2.85
N GLN A 16 4.73 -1.64 3.86
CA GLN A 16 4.24 -2.99 3.70
C GLN A 16 2.72 -3.05 3.71
N ARG A 17 2.13 -2.61 2.60
CA ARG A 17 0.84 -3.04 2.04
C ARG A 17 0.57 -2.28 0.72
N LYS A 18 -0.23 -2.87 -0.19
CA LYS A 18 -0.70 -2.18 -1.41
C LYS A 18 -1.47 -0.88 -1.10
N SER A 19 -2.12 -0.79 0.06
CA SER A 19 -2.79 0.43 0.57
C SER A 19 -1.81 1.55 0.89
N ASP A 20 -0.56 1.22 1.16
CA ASP A 20 0.40 2.14 1.75
C ASP A 20 1.11 3.01 0.69
N LEU A 21 0.92 2.68 -0.59
CA LEU A 21 1.20 3.61 -1.70
C LEU A 21 0.42 4.93 -1.55
N ILE A 22 -0.72 4.88 -0.86
CA ILE A 22 -1.67 6.00 -0.72
C ILE A 22 -1.48 6.73 0.62
N THR A 23 -0.85 6.13 1.64
CA THR A 23 -0.67 6.77 2.96
C THR A 23 0.66 7.52 3.07
N ALA A 24 0.60 8.78 3.47
CA ALA A 24 1.78 9.59 3.71
C ALA A 24 2.42 9.24 5.07
N ARG A 25 3.43 8.35 5.11
CA ARG A 25 4.56 8.61 6.02
C ARG A 25 5.67 9.28 5.25
N VAL A 26 6.11 10.36 5.85
CA VAL A 26 6.99 11.39 5.34
C VAL A 26 8.45 10.95 5.54
N PHE A 27 9.31 11.43 4.63
CA PHE A 27 10.78 11.51 4.66
C PHE A 27 11.61 10.62 3.73
N THR A 28 11.15 9.45 3.28
CA THR A 28 11.93 8.63 2.32
C THR A 28 11.25 8.53 0.95
N PRO A 29 11.93 8.91 -0.16
CA PRO A 29 11.40 8.74 -1.51
C PRO A 29 11.09 7.26 -1.76
N LEU A 30 9.94 6.96 -2.40
CA LEU A 30 9.58 5.56 -2.71
C LEU A 30 10.31 5.11 -3.96
N TYR A 31 11.12 4.07 -3.82
CA TYR A 31 11.80 3.48 -4.95
C TYR A 31 11.06 2.25 -5.44
N ALA A 32 11.00 2.09 -6.76
CA ALA A 32 10.39 0.95 -7.41
C ALA A 32 11.25 0.50 -8.60
N ALA A 33 11.41 -0.80 -8.78
CA ALA A 33 12.00 -1.40 -9.97
C ALA A 33 10.92 -1.69 -11.01
N ALA A 34 11.20 -1.36 -12.27
CA ALA A 34 10.35 -1.62 -13.44
C ALA A 34 11.13 -2.42 -14.51
N ASP A 35 10.53 -2.60 -15.67
CA ASP A 35 11.10 -3.30 -16.83
C ASP A 35 12.39 -2.66 -17.37
N ASP A 36 12.51 -1.34 -17.31
CA ASP A 36 13.60 -0.56 -17.90
C ASP A 36 14.56 0.07 -16.89
N GLY A 37 14.21 0.12 -15.60
CA GLY A 37 15.11 0.64 -14.58
C GLY A 37 14.50 0.80 -13.19
N ILE A 38 15.21 1.54 -12.34
CA ILE A 38 14.74 1.95 -11.02
C ILE A 38 14.14 3.36 -11.09
N TYR A 39 13.01 3.55 -10.43
CA TYR A 39 12.20 4.76 -10.40
C TYR A 39 12.01 5.30 -8.99
N VAL A 40 11.90 6.61 -8.88
CA VAL A 40 11.28 7.28 -7.72
C VAL A 40 9.82 7.55 -8.06
N VAL A 41 8.90 7.02 -7.24
CA VAL A 41 7.46 7.17 -7.43
C VAL A 41 6.98 8.52 -6.88
N ASN A 42 6.16 9.21 -7.67
CA ASN A 42 5.48 10.45 -7.31
C ASN A 42 4.24 10.15 -6.43
N ARG A 43 4.46 9.94 -5.12
CA ARG A 43 3.37 9.73 -4.16
C ARG A 43 2.38 10.89 -4.11
N LYS A 44 2.87 12.13 -4.26
CA LYS A 44 2.02 13.34 -4.18
C LYS A 44 0.97 13.34 -5.28
N GLY A 45 1.36 13.00 -6.52
CA GLY A 45 0.42 12.87 -7.64
C GLY A 45 -0.62 11.77 -7.44
N LEU A 46 -0.21 10.64 -6.88
CA LEU A 46 -1.12 9.54 -6.56
C LEU A 46 -2.14 9.93 -5.47
N LEU A 47 -1.66 10.57 -4.40
CA LEU A 47 -2.47 11.06 -3.27
C LEU A 47 -3.49 12.12 -3.70
N THR A 48 -3.10 13.10 -4.52
CA THR A 48 -4.03 14.15 -4.96
C THR A 48 -5.13 13.60 -5.88
N ARG A 49 -4.79 12.63 -6.75
CA ARG A 49 -5.71 12.09 -7.74
C ARG A 49 -6.68 11.03 -7.18
N TYR A 50 -6.18 10.17 -6.29
CA TYR A 50 -6.93 9.02 -5.76
C TYR A 50 -7.20 9.07 -4.26
N GLY A 51 -6.43 9.85 -3.50
CA GLY A 51 -6.55 9.96 -2.05
C GLY A 51 -7.94 10.37 -1.57
N PRO A 52 -8.55 11.47 -2.06
CA PRO A 52 -9.89 11.87 -1.62
C PRO A 52 -10.95 10.79 -1.83
N LYS A 53 -10.91 10.10 -2.98
CA LYS A 53 -11.84 9.01 -3.30
C LYS A 53 -11.62 7.79 -2.41
N ALA A 54 -10.36 7.43 -2.16
CA ALA A 54 -10.02 6.33 -1.25
C ALA A 54 -10.48 6.64 0.19
N ILE A 55 -10.16 7.83 0.71
CA ILE A 55 -10.56 8.30 2.05
C ILE A 55 -12.08 8.24 2.19
N LEU A 56 -12.82 8.81 1.25
CA LEU A 56 -14.29 8.80 1.28
C LEU A 56 -14.84 7.37 1.31
N THR A 57 -14.25 6.47 0.51
CA THR A 57 -14.67 5.05 0.48
C THR A 57 -14.44 4.37 1.83
N TYR A 58 -13.30 4.62 2.48
CA TYR A 58 -13.01 4.10 3.81
C TYR A 58 -13.92 4.68 4.88
N LEU A 59 -14.25 5.98 4.82
CA LEU A 59 -15.20 6.61 5.74
C LEU A 59 -16.59 6.01 5.60
N VAL A 60 -17.11 5.88 4.37
CA VAL A 60 -18.42 5.25 4.12
C VAL A 60 -18.43 3.79 4.58
N GLY A 61 -17.37 3.04 4.30
CA GLY A 61 -17.25 1.65 4.75
C GLY A 61 -17.14 1.51 6.26
N GLY A 62 -16.35 2.37 6.92
CA GLY A 62 -16.16 2.37 8.38
C GLY A 62 -17.43 2.78 9.10
N PHE A 63 -18.09 3.84 8.65
CA PHE A 63 -19.38 4.27 9.21
C PHE A 63 -20.49 3.24 8.97
N GLY A 64 -20.53 2.64 7.79
CA GLY A 64 -21.42 1.52 7.49
C GLY A 64 -21.19 0.31 8.41
N ALA A 65 -19.93 -0.02 8.71
CA ALA A 65 -19.59 -1.11 9.61
C ALA A 65 -20.01 -0.81 11.07
N LEU A 66 -19.85 0.45 11.52
CA LEU A 66 -20.34 0.89 12.81
C LEU A 66 -21.86 0.79 12.91
N ILE A 67 -22.59 1.29 11.90
CA ILE A 67 -24.06 1.19 11.85
C ILE A 67 -24.50 -0.28 11.85
N LEU A 68 -23.84 -1.13 11.06
CA LEU A 68 -24.13 -2.56 11.00
C LEU A 68 -23.96 -3.22 12.37
N PHE A 69 -22.84 -2.96 13.03
CA PHE A 69 -22.53 -3.53 14.33
C PHE A 69 -23.50 -3.04 15.41
N SER A 70 -23.77 -1.73 15.47
CA SER A 70 -24.74 -1.15 16.40
C SER A 70 -26.16 -1.69 16.15
N GLY A 71 -26.58 -1.81 14.89
CA GLY A 71 -27.89 -2.36 14.52
C GLY A 71 -28.05 -3.82 14.96
N LEU A 72 -27.03 -4.64 14.75
CA LEU A 72 -27.00 -6.03 15.24
C LEU A 72 -27.07 -6.10 16.78
N MET A 73 -26.31 -5.25 17.48
CA MET A 73 -26.36 -5.20 18.95
C MET A 73 -27.75 -4.82 19.46
N THR A 74 -28.41 -3.83 18.84
CA THR A 74 -29.78 -3.44 19.21
C THR A 74 -30.79 -4.53 18.89
N ALA A 75 -30.71 -5.16 17.70
CA ALA A 75 -31.64 -6.22 17.28
C ALA A 75 -31.59 -7.45 18.20
N LEU A 76 -30.40 -7.77 18.72
CA LEU A 76 -30.16 -8.92 19.57
C LEU A 76 -30.30 -8.60 21.07
N ASN A 77 -30.52 -7.34 21.45
CA ASN A 77 -30.61 -6.94 22.85
C ASN A 77 -32.02 -7.21 23.40
N PRO A 78 -32.16 -8.07 24.44
CA PRO A 78 -33.46 -8.33 25.06
C PRO A 78 -34.01 -7.14 25.88
N TYR A 79 -33.22 -6.08 26.11
CA TYR A 79 -33.60 -4.90 26.91
C TYR A 79 -33.85 -3.64 26.06
N THR A 80 -34.28 -3.81 24.81
CA THR A 80 -34.56 -2.74 23.84
C THR A 80 -35.52 -1.67 24.38
N SER A 81 -36.51 -2.07 25.17
CA SER A 81 -37.51 -1.19 25.80
C SER A 81 -36.94 -0.08 26.70
N MET A 82 -35.74 -0.26 27.26
CA MET A 82 -35.09 0.74 28.12
C MET A 82 -34.42 1.88 27.34
N THR A 83 -34.17 1.66 26.04
CA THR A 83 -33.46 2.60 25.15
C THR A 83 -34.38 3.34 24.19
N GLY A 84 -35.67 2.99 24.14
CA GLY A 84 -36.64 3.54 23.19
C GLY A 84 -36.46 3.06 21.73
N LEU A 85 -35.51 2.17 21.47
CA LEU A 85 -35.28 1.51 20.19
C LEU A 85 -35.83 0.09 20.23
N THR A 86 -36.45 -0.37 19.14
CA THR A 86 -36.97 -1.74 19.02
C THR A 86 -35.99 -2.65 18.28
N SER A 87 -36.25 -3.96 18.33
CA SER A 87 -35.50 -4.94 17.53
C SER A 87 -35.63 -4.70 16.02
N GLU A 88 -36.77 -4.16 15.57
CA GLU A 88 -37.03 -3.80 14.18
C GLU A 88 -36.13 -2.64 13.72
N ASP A 89 -35.94 -1.62 14.57
CA ASP A 89 -35.02 -0.50 14.30
C ASP A 89 -33.58 -0.99 14.18
N GLY A 90 -33.19 -1.94 15.04
CA GLY A 90 -31.89 -2.61 14.98
C GLY A 90 -31.67 -3.38 13.67
N LEU A 91 -32.67 -4.14 13.23
CA LEU A 91 -32.63 -4.87 11.95
C LEU A 91 -32.52 -3.91 10.76
N LEU A 92 -33.30 -2.82 10.76
CA LEU A 92 -33.26 -1.81 9.70
C LEU A 92 -31.87 -1.15 9.63
N ALA A 93 -31.32 -0.76 10.78
CA ALA A 93 -29.97 -0.22 10.87
C ALA A 93 -28.92 -1.22 10.38
N ALA A 94 -29.03 -2.51 10.74
CA ALA A 94 -28.13 -3.55 10.28
C ALA A 94 -28.15 -3.69 8.75
N VAL A 95 -29.33 -3.65 8.11
CA VAL A 95 -29.46 -3.71 6.66
C VAL A 95 -28.81 -2.49 6.00
N ILE A 96 -29.07 -1.28 6.50
CA ILE A 96 -28.47 -0.04 5.97
C ILE A 96 -26.95 -0.10 6.08
N GLY A 97 -26.43 -0.42 7.26
CA GLY A 97 -24.98 -0.56 7.49
C GLY A 97 -24.35 -1.62 6.59
N GLY A 98 -25.00 -2.77 6.45
CA GLY A 98 -24.56 -3.86 5.57
C GLY A 98 -24.47 -3.43 4.10
N LEU A 99 -25.49 -2.71 3.60
CA LEU A 99 -25.48 -2.16 2.24
C LEU A 99 -24.37 -1.13 2.04
N MET A 100 -24.16 -0.23 3.01
CA MET A 100 -23.06 0.75 2.95
C MET A 100 -21.69 0.07 2.87
N VAL A 101 -21.43 -0.95 3.69
CA VAL A 101 -20.19 -1.74 3.64
C VAL A 101 -20.05 -2.44 2.29
N TYR A 102 -21.13 -3.03 1.77
CA TYR A 102 -21.14 -3.69 0.46
C TYR A 102 -20.77 -2.72 -0.68
N PHE A 103 -21.42 -1.54 -0.73
CA PHE A 103 -21.14 -0.55 -1.76
C PHE A 103 -19.75 0.06 -1.63
N ALA A 104 -19.28 0.33 -0.40
CA ALA A 104 -17.92 0.79 -0.16
C ALA A 104 -16.89 -0.22 -0.68
N ARG A 105 -17.08 -1.52 -0.37
CA ARG A 105 -16.20 -2.60 -0.87
C ARG A 105 -16.24 -2.71 -2.39
N ARG A 106 -17.42 -2.61 -3.00
CA ARG A 106 -17.59 -2.67 -4.46
C ARG A 106 -16.91 -1.48 -5.14
N TYR A 107 -17.01 -0.29 -4.55
CA TYR A 107 -16.38 0.92 -5.09
C TYR A 107 -14.86 0.90 -4.91
N ALA A 108 -14.35 0.43 -3.77
CA ALA A 108 -12.91 0.24 -3.55
C ALA A 108 -12.28 -0.66 -4.63
N ARG A 109 -12.94 -1.79 -4.96
CA ARG A 109 -12.49 -2.66 -6.06
C ARG A 109 -12.47 -1.93 -7.42
N LYS A 110 -13.47 -1.11 -7.70
CA LYS A 110 -13.50 -0.31 -8.95
C LYS A 110 -12.37 0.71 -8.99
N LEU A 111 -12.08 1.38 -7.88
CA LEU A 111 -10.95 2.30 -7.76
C LEU A 111 -9.63 1.57 -8.02
N ASP A 112 -9.47 0.36 -7.48
CA ASP A 112 -8.26 -0.42 -7.69
C ASP A 112 -8.04 -0.76 -9.16
N VAL A 113 -9.08 -1.24 -9.84
CA VAL A 113 -9.04 -1.55 -11.27
C VAL A 113 -8.75 -0.30 -12.11
N LYS A 114 -9.37 0.85 -11.76
CA LYS A 114 -9.11 2.11 -12.45
C LYS A 114 -7.67 2.58 -12.29
N LEU A 115 -7.11 2.46 -11.08
CA LEU A 115 -5.73 2.86 -10.83
C LEU A 115 -4.75 2.07 -11.70
N ASP A 116 -4.98 0.76 -11.84
CA ASP A 116 -4.13 -0.11 -12.66
C ASP A 116 -4.33 0.16 -14.16
N ALA A 117 -5.58 0.37 -14.61
CA ALA A 117 -5.90 0.66 -16.01
C ALA A 117 -5.37 2.03 -16.47
N GLU A 118 -5.46 3.06 -15.64
CA GLU A 118 -4.98 4.41 -15.95
C GLU A 118 -3.47 4.58 -15.76
N LYS A 119 -2.75 3.50 -15.39
CA LYS A 119 -1.33 3.55 -15.02
C LYS A 119 -1.06 4.67 -14.00
N GLY A 120 -1.92 4.77 -12.99
CA GLY A 120 -1.99 5.94 -12.12
C GLY A 120 -0.82 6.11 -11.15
N VAL A 121 0.18 5.22 -11.17
CA VAL A 121 1.43 5.39 -10.42
C VAL A 121 2.45 6.05 -11.33
N GLU A 122 2.78 7.31 -11.07
CA GLU A 122 3.79 8.03 -11.83
C GLU A 122 5.18 7.84 -11.23
N GLY A 123 6.21 7.64 -12.05
CA GLY A 123 7.59 7.54 -11.63
C GLY A 123 8.55 8.40 -12.47
N ARG A 124 9.64 8.84 -11.82
CA ARG A 124 10.82 9.42 -12.47
C ARG A 124 11.95 8.39 -12.48
N LEU A 125 12.49 8.09 -13.66
CA LEU A 125 13.61 7.17 -13.81
C LEU A 125 14.82 7.73 -13.05
N VAL A 126 15.46 6.87 -12.27
CA VAL A 126 16.68 7.16 -11.50
C VAL A 126 17.87 6.57 -12.22
N VAL A 127 17.77 5.30 -12.59
CA VAL A 127 18.84 4.58 -13.29
C VAL A 127 18.23 3.52 -14.20
N PRO A 128 18.54 3.53 -15.51
CA PRO A 128 18.14 2.45 -16.40
C PRO A 128 18.97 1.19 -16.14
N TRP A 129 18.40 0.00 -16.34
CA TRP A 129 19.13 -1.25 -16.14
C TRP A 129 20.39 -1.35 -17.00
N SER A 130 20.38 -0.76 -18.20
CA SER A 130 21.54 -0.71 -19.10
C SER A 130 22.73 0.06 -18.53
N ALA A 131 22.49 0.95 -17.56
CA ALA A 131 23.54 1.70 -16.87
C ALA A 131 23.97 1.02 -15.56
N VAL A 132 23.31 -0.06 -15.13
CA VAL A 132 23.67 -0.77 -13.89
C VAL A 132 24.80 -1.75 -14.17
N LYS A 133 25.93 -1.54 -13.49
CA LYS A 133 27.07 -2.47 -13.50
C LYS A 133 26.91 -3.56 -12.47
N THR A 134 26.53 -3.20 -11.24
CA THR A 134 26.26 -4.16 -10.16
C THR A 134 25.42 -3.49 -9.07
N ILE A 135 24.77 -4.30 -8.25
CA ILE A 135 24.04 -3.85 -7.06
C ILE A 135 24.61 -4.60 -5.86
N SER A 136 25.23 -3.87 -4.95
CA SER A 136 25.68 -4.39 -3.66
C SER A 136 24.65 -4.08 -2.58
N VAL A 137 24.40 -5.05 -1.71
CA VAL A 137 23.58 -4.85 -0.50
C VAL A 137 24.51 -4.44 0.63
N MET A 138 24.22 -3.30 1.26
CA MET A 138 25.00 -2.76 2.39
C MET A 138 24.07 -2.37 3.54
N ASN A 139 24.65 -2.04 4.71
CA ASN A 139 23.92 -1.53 5.89
C ASN A 139 22.71 -2.38 6.32
N VAL A 140 22.87 -3.71 6.21
CA VAL A 140 21.83 -4.68 6.58
C VAL A 140 21.63 -4.66 8.10
N ARG A 141 20.39 -4.50 8.51
CA ARG A 141 19.97 -4.44 9.90
C ARG A 141 18.58 -5.03 10.06
N GLN A 142 18.24 -5.46 11.27
CA GLN A 142 16.89 -5.85 11.59
C GLN A 142 16.13 -4.66 12.16
N GLU A 143 14.98 -4.33 11.57
CA GLU A 143 14.07 -3.32 12.09
C GLU A 143 12.73 -3.94 12.49
N ILE A 144 12.10 -3.34 13.51
CA ILE A 144 10.75 -3.70 13.92
C ILE A 144 9.76 -2.95 13.00
N VAL A 145 9.06 -3.67 12.13
CA VAL A 145 8.18 -3.06 11.11
C VAL A 145 6.70 -3.07 11.55
N THR A 146 6.43 -3.32 12.82
CA THR A 146 5.05 -3.51 13.29
C THR A 146 4.31 -2.17 13.48
N ASN A 147 3.41 -1.86 12.55
CA ASN A 147 2.38 -0.81 12.64
C ASN A 147 0.96 -1.41 12.68
N ARG A 148 0.75 -2.55 13.34
CA ARG A 148 -0.62 -3.05 13.60
C ARG A 148 -1.09 -2.49 14.94
N PRO A 149 -2.16 -1.67 15.00
CA PRO A 149 -2.83 -1.37 16.25
C PRO A 149 -3.23 -2.70 16.91
N GLY A 150 -2.72 -2.97 18.12
CA GLY A 150 -3.02 -4.20 18.88
C GLY A 150 -2.11 -5.41 18.61
N ALA A 151 -1.02 -5.29 17.84
CA ALA A 151 -0.04 -6.38 17.74
C ALA A 151 0.96 -6.31 18.90
N TYR A 152 0.85 -7.26 19.83
CA TYR A 152 1.71 -7.38 21.02
C TYR A 152 3.08 -8.01 20.74
N TRP A 153 3.35 -8.43 19.49
CA TRP A 153 4.59 -9.12 19.12
C TRP A 153 5.33 -8.35 18.03
N PRO A 154 6.61 -7.98 18.25
CA PRO A 154 7.41 -7.32 17.23
C PRO A 154 7.69 -8.27 16.07
N VAL A 155 7.23 -7.91 14.87
CA VAL A 155 7.68 -8.51 13.61
C VAL A 155 8.96 -7.82 13.18
N TYR A 156 10.07 -8.55 13.27
CA TYR A 156 11.37 -8.14 12.75
C TYR A 156 11.42 -8.37 11.24
N LYS A 157 12.02 -7.41 10.53
CA LYS A 157 12.36 -7.58 9.13
C LYS A 157 13.76 -7.10 8.87
N GLU A 158 14.43 -7.82 7.99
CA GLU A 158 15.71 -7.40 7.47
C GLU A 158 15.51 -6.23 6.51
N ILE A 159 16.27 -5.16 6.74
CA ILE A 159 16.26 -3.95 5.94
C ILE A 159 17.72 -3.62 5.64
N GLY A 160 18.02 -3.30 4.39
CA GLY A 160 19.36 -2.88 3.97
C GLY A 160 19.30 -1.86 2.84
N ASP A 161 20.43 -1.31 2.47
CA ASP A 161 20.52 -0.34 1.39
C ASP A 161 21.04 -1.04 0.13
N TRP A 162 20.48 -0.72 -1.03
CA TRP A 162 21.08 -1.12 -2.29
C TRP A 162 21.97 -0.01 -2.81
N HIS A 163 23.23 -0.35 -3.03
CA HIS A 163 24.22 0.51 -3.65
C HIS A 163 24.34 0.09 -5.10
N VAL A 164 23.74 0.90 -5.98
CA VAL A 164 23.70 0.65 -7.41
C VAL A 164 24.90 1.33 -8.04
N LEU A 165 25.89 0.53 -8.41
CA LEU A 165 27.07 0.99 -9.14
C LEU A 165 26.75 1.03 -10.62
N THR A 166 27.03 2.17 -11.24
CA THR A 166 26.74 2.40 -12.65
C THR A 166 27.96 2.17 -13.53
N THR A 167 27.73 1.89 -14.82
CA THR A 167 28.79 1.67 -15.80
C THR A 167 29.67 2.91 -16.02
N TYR A 168 29.13 4.10 -15.76
CA TYR A 168 29.85 5.37 -15.80
C TYR A 168 30.54 5.74 -14.47
N GLY A 169 30.60 4.82 -13.50
CA GLY A 169 31.34 4.99 -12.24
C GLY A 169 30.61 5.77 -11.15
N GLY A 170 29.35 6.18 -11.38
CA GLY A 170 28.50 6.76 -10.34
C GLY A 170 27.88 5.71 -9.43
N GLU A 171 27.51 6.12 -8.22
CA GLU A 171 26.82 5.29 -7.23
C GLU A 171 25.46 5.91 -6.89
N ILE A 172 24.43 5.08 -6.81
CA ILE A 172 23.08 5.48 -6.42
C ILE A 172 22.65 4.60 -5.25
N VAL A 173 22.31 5.23 -4.12
CA VAL A 173 21.87 4.52 -2.93
C VAL A 173 20.35 4.49 -2.88
N ILE A 174 19.78 3.28 -2.83
CA ILE A 174 18.37 3.02 -2.55
C ILE A 174 18.28 2.61 -1.07
N PRO A 175 17.89 3.52 -0.17
CA PRO A 175 17.88 3.23 1.25
C PRO A 175 16.68 2.36 1.66
N GLY A 176 16.88 1.52 2.66
CA GLY A 176 15.82 0.87 3.39
C GLY A 176 15.07 -0.21 2.60
N VAL A 177 15.72 -0.91 1.67
CA VAL A 177 15.12 -2.04 0.96
C VAL A 177 14.75 -3.16 1.94
N ASP A 178 13.49 -3.60 1.92
CA ASP A 178 13.02 -4.73 2.74
C ASP A 178 13.41 -6.06 2.11
N ASP A 179 13.93 -6.95 2.96
CA ASP A 179 14.51 -8.24 2.60
C ASP A 179 15.47 -8.10 1.38
N PRO A 180 16.56 -7.34 1.56
CA PRO A 180 17.29 -6.75 0.45
C PRO A 180 17.92 -7.79 -0.48
N PHE A 181 18.33 -8.95 0.04
CA PHE A 181 18.91 -10.03 -0.77
C PHE A 181 17.85 -10.78 -1.58
N ASN A 182 16.77 -11.25 -0.94
CA ASN A 182 15.71 -11.96 -1.65
C ASN A 182 15.01 -11.06 -2.64
N LYS A 183 14.82 -9.78 -2.29
CA LYS A 183 14.23 -8.80 -3.19
C LYS A 183 15.12 -8.53 -4.40
N LEU A 184 16.44 -8.52 -4.24
CA LEU A 184 17.37 -8.34 -5.37
C LEU A 184 17.27 -9.52 -6.33
N ASN A 185 17.29 -10.75 -5.79
CA ASN A 185 17.11 -11.97 -6.58
C ASN A 185 15.76 -11.99 -7.30
N TYR A 186 14.70 -11.56 -6.62
CA TYR A 186 13.38 -11.43 -7.23
C TYR A 186 13.35 -10.42 -8.37
N VAL A 187 13.94 -9.23 -8.20
CA VAL A 187 14.04 -8.21 -9.24
C VAL A 187 14.85 -8.72 -10.43
N LYS A 188 15.99 -9.38 -10.18
CA LYS A 188 16.80 -10.00 -11.24
C LYS A 188 16.01 -11.04 -12.03
N SER A 189 15.31 -11.95 -11.34
CA SER A 189 14.49 -12.97 -11.99
C SER A 189 13.32 -12.37 -12.76
N ARG A 190 12.59 -11.43 -12.16
CA ARG A 190 11.38 -10.83 -12.73
C ARG A 190 11.66 -10.02 -14.00
N PHE A 191 12.77 -9.29 -14.04
CA PHE A 191 13.14 -8.44 -15.17
C PHE A 191 14.28 -9.04 -16.02
N ASN A 192 14.63 -10.31 -15.80
CA ASN A 192 15.65 -11.05 -16.53
C ASN A 192 17.02 -10.32 -16.59
N LEU A 193 17.53 -9.91 -15.43
CA LEU A 193 18.76 -9.14 -15.28
C LEU A 193 19.94 -10.06 -14.89
N SER A 194 21.11 -9.83 -15.48
CA SER A 194 22.28 -10.73 -15.37
C SER A 194 23.55 -10.10 -14.81
N PHE A 195 23.49 -8.87 -14.29
CA PHE A 195 24.61 -8.20 -13.64
C PHE A 195 24.92 -8.72 -12.23
#